data_AF-A0A4D7CC91-F1
#
_entry.id   AF-A0A4D7CC91-F1
#
_cell.length_a   1.000
_cell.length_b   1.000
_cell.length_c   1.000
_cell.angle_alpha   90.00
_cell.angle_beta   90.00
_cell.angle_gamma   90.00
#
_symmetry.space_group_name_H-M   'P 1'
#
loop_
_entity.id
_entity.type
_entity.pdbx_description
1 polymer ?
#
loop_
_entity_poly.entity_id
_entity_poly.type
_entity_poly.pdbx_seq_one_letter_code
_entity_poly.pdbx_strand_id
1 'polypeptide(L)' 'MRRTPGAAGKPLSPEDRASLRILGLTADATLKDIKLRYKDLVRKLHPDAHGGDRRHEAALRRVIDAYTHLAKSPAFL' A
#
# COMPACT_ATOMS: atom_id res chain seq x y z
N MET A 1 -4.82 -25.26 2.78
CA MET A 1 -4.78 -24.05 1.92
C MET A 1 -3.49 -23.29 2.21
N ARG A 2 -2.42 -23.51 1.42
CA ARG A 2 -1.15 -22.79 1.59
C ARG A 2 -1.25 -21.44 0.88
N ARG A 3 -1.59 -20.38 1.61
CA ARG A 3 -1.34 -19.00 1.16
C ARG A 3 0.15 -18.78 1.38
N THR A 4 0.94 -18.81 0.31
CA THR A 4 2.38 -18.56 0.37
C THR A 4 2.59 -17.11 0.82
N PRO A 5 3.19 -16.88 1.99
CA PRO A 5 3.42 -15.54 2.47
C PRO A 5 4.67 -14.95 1.82
N GLY A 6 4.55 -13.72 1.32
CA GLY A 6 5.63 -12.98 0.69
C GLY A 6 5.69 -13.24 -0.80
N ALA A 7 5.44 -12.19 -1.58
CA ALA A 7 5.93 -12.15 -2.94
C ALA A 7 7.45 -12.48 -2.90
N ALA A 8 7.82 -13.52 -3.63
CA ALA A 8 9.17 -13.79 -4.11
C ALA A 8 10.32 -13.79 -3.09
N GLY A 9 10.31 -14.61 -2.03
CA GLY A 9 11.53 -15.15 -1.38
C GLY A 9 12.62 -14.18 -0.90
N LYS A 10 12.37 -12.88 -0.93
CA LYS A 10 13.34 -11.80 -0.67
C LYS A 10 12.91 -11.11 0.63
N PRO A 11 13.87 -10.80 1.51
CA PRO A 11 13.57 -10.20 2.79
C PRO A 11 12.95 -8.81 2.60
N LEU A 12 11.81 -8.57 3.24
CA LEU A 12 11.19 -7.24 3.31
C LEU A 12 12.07 -6.32 4.16
N SER A 13 12.42 -5.16 3.61
CA SER A 13 13.10 -4.10 4.34
C SER A 13 12.17 -3.47 5.41
N PRO A 14 12.71 -2.73 6.38
CA PRO A 14 11.90 -1.96 7.32
C PRO A 14 10.94 -0.97 6.62
N GLU A 15 11.36 -0.37 5.51
CA GLU A 15 10.56 0.56 4.73
C GLU A 15 9.40 -0.14 4.00
N ASP A 16 9.64 -1.36 3.48
CA ASP A 16 8.57 -2.18 2.89
C ASP A 16 7.48 -2.49 3.93
N ARG A 17 7.91 -2.90 5.14
CA ARG A 17 6.97 -3.21 6.23
C ARG A 17 6.21 -1.97 6.69
N ALA A 18 6.87 -0.82 6.77
CA ALA A 18 6.21 0.44 7.09
C ALA A 18 5.18 0.82 6.01
N SER A 19 5.54 0.68 4.73
CA SER A 19 4.66 0.97 3.60
C SER A 19 3.45 0.03 3.56
N LEU A 20 3.64 -1.26 3.82
CA LEU A 20 2.55 -2.22 3.95
C LEU A 20 1.59 -1.84 5.08
N ARG A 21 2.12 -1.42 6.23
CA ARG A 21 1.30 -0.95 7.37
C ARG A 21 0.47 0.28 7.01
N ILE A 22 1.02 1.22 6.24
CA ILE A 22 0.29 2.41 5.76
C ILE A 22 -0.89 1.97 4.87
N LEU A 23 -0.71 0.95 4.03
CA LEU A 23 -1.77 0.39 3.19
C LEU A 23 -2.72 -0.57 3.95
N GLY A 24 -2.47 -0.83 5.24
CA GLY A 24 -3.23 -1.78 6.05
C GLY A 24 -3.04 -3.24 5.61
N LEU A 25 -1.86 -3.56 5.10
CA LEU A 25 -1.49 -4.88 4.57
C LEU A 25 -0.48 -5.58 5.48
N THR A 26 -0.49 -6.92 5.45
CA THR A 26 0.50 -7.75 6.13
C THR A 26 1.72 -8.02 5.23
N ALA A 27 2.79 -8.56 5.81
CA ALA A 27 3.99 -9.00 5.08
C ALA A 27 3.70 -10.06 4.01
N ASP A 28 2.55 -10.74 4.11
CA ASP A 28 2.12 -11.80 3.21
C ASP A 28 1.43 -11.24 1.95
N ALA A 29 1.20 -9.93 1.88
CA ALA A 29 0.51 -9.30 0.78
C ALA A 29 1.28 -9.46 -0.54
N THR A 30 0.53 -9.65 -1.64
CA THR A 30 1.10 -9.69 -2.98
C THR A 30 1.01 -8.32 -3.66
N LEU A 31 1.72 -8.16 -4.77
CA LEU A 31 1.61 -6.97 -5.64
C LEU A 31 0.15 -6.70 -6.07
N LYS A 32 -0.66 -7.75 -6.23
CA LYS A 32 -2.10 -7.63 -6.54
C LYS A 32 -2.87 -7.04 -5.36
N ASP A 33 -2.61 -7.51 -4.14
CA ASP A 33 -3.25 -7.00 -2.92
C ASP A 33 -2.87 -5.53 -2.67
N ILE A 34 -1.61 -5.18 -2.90
CA ILE A 34 -1.10 -3.80 -2.84
C ILE A 34 -1.86 -2.89 -3.79
N LYS A 35 -1.98 -3.28 -5.07
CA LYS A 35 -2.73 -2.52 -6.09
C LYS A 35 -4.22 -2.38 -5.74
N LEU A 36 -4.84 -3.43 -5.22
CA LEU A 36 -6.25 -3.43 -4.83
C LEU A 36 -6.49 -2.47 -3.65
N ARG A 37 -5.67 -2.57 -2.60
CA ARG A 37 -5.77 -1.68 -1.43
C ARG A 37 -5.47 -0.24 -1.75
N TYR A 38 -4.47 0.02 -2.59
CA TYR A 38 -4.17 1.36 -3.07
C TYR A 38 -5.41 2.01 -3.73
N LYS A 39 -6.05 1.31 -4.68
CA LYS A 39 -7.26 1.82 -5.35
C LYS A 39 -8.42 2.09 -4.38
N ASP A 40 -8.62 1.21 -3.41
CA ASP A 40 -9.66 1.37 -2.38
C ASP A 40 -9.39 2.59 -1.48
N LEU A 41 -8.16 2.75 -0.99
CA LEU A 41 -7.78 3.87 -0.13
C LEU A 41 -7.81 5.21 -0.87
N VAL A 42 -7.35 5.26 -2.13
CA VAL A 42 -7.40 6.48 -2.93
C VAL A 42 -8.84 6.95 -3.09
N ARG A 43 -9.79 6.05 -3.38
CA ARG A 43 -11.21 6.40 -3.48
C ARG A 43 -11.79 6.89 -2.15
N LYS A 44 -11.42 6.25 -1.04
CA LYS A 44 -11.90 6.64 0.30
C LYS A 44 -11.36 7.98 0.78
N LEU A 45 -10.11 8.28 0.44
CA LEU A 45 -9.40 9.48 0.89
C LEU A 45 -9.48 10.64 -0.12
N HIS A 46 -10.14 10.44 -1.27
CA HIS A 46 -10.19 11.44 -2.32
C HIS A 46 -10.96 12.69 -1.87
N PRO A 47 -10.38 13.90 -1.95
CA PRO A 47 -11.04 15.12 -1.46
C PRO A 47 -12.28 15.48 -2.27
N ASP A 48 -12.36 15.09 -3.54
CA ASP A 48 -13.52 15.31 -4.41
C ASP A 48 -14.77 14.55 -3.90
N ALA A 49 -14.57 13.40 -3.25
CA ALA A 49 -15.65 12.64 -2.63
C ALA A 49 -16.16 13.28 -1.32
N HIS A 50 -15.39 14.23 -0.75
CA HIS A 50 -15.67 14.89 0.52
C HIS A 50 -15.85 16.41 0.37
N GLY A 51 -16.17 16.89 -0.82
CA GLY A 51 -16.45 18.32 -1.06
C GLY A 51 -15.25 19.25 -0.89
N GLY A 52 -14.02 18.75 -1.10
CA GLY A 52 -12.79 19.51 -0.98
C GLY A 52 -12.16 19.49 0.42
N ASP A 53 -12.61 18.59 1.31
CA ASP A 53 -12.05 18.45 2.64
C ASP A 53 -10.59 17.94 2.59
N ARG A 54 -9.65 18.82 2.94
CA ARG A 54 -8.20 18.55 2.91
C ARG A 54 -7.71 17.71 4.10
N ARG A 55 -8.57 17.34 5.05
CA ARG A 55 -8.17 16.53 6.22
C ARG A 55 -7.59 15.17 5.84
N HIS A 56 -7.98 14.63 4.68
CA HIS A 56 -7.50 13.34 4.19
C HIS A 56 -6.31 13.45 3.22
N GLU A 57 -5.90 14.66 2.83
CA GLU A 57 -4.82 14.87 1.85
C GLU A 57 -3.48 14.31 2.35
N ALA A 58 -3.15 14.53 3.63
CA ALA A 58 -1.95 13.97 4.26
C ALA A 58 -1.97 12.43 4.29
N ALA A 59 -3.14 11.83 4.51
CA ALA A 59 -3.30 10.38 4.48
C ALA A 59 -3.18 9.84 3.05
N LEU A 60 -3.80 10.51 2.08
CA LEU A 60 -3.72 10.15 0.67
C LEU A 60 -2.27 10.20 0.16
N ARG A 61 -1.52 11.23 0.55
CA ARG A 61 -0.10 11.36 0.22
C ARG A 61 0.71 10.17 0.74
N ARG A 62 0.53 9.80 2.01
CA ARG A 62 1.18 8.62 2.62
C ARG A 62 0.86 7.34 1.87
N VAL A 63 -0.40 7.15 1.45
CA VAL A 63 -0.83 5.98 0.67
C VAL A 63 -0.13 5.94 -0.70
N ILE A 64 -0.01 7.08 -1.38
CA ILE A 64 0.68 7.19 -2.67
C ILE A 64 2.17 6.89 -2.52
N ASP A 65 2.83 7.46 -1.50
CA ASP A 65 4.26 7.24 -1.24
C ASP A 65 4.53 5.76 -0.92
N ALA A 66 3.72 5.14 -0.04
CA ALA A 66 3.82 3.73 0.30
C ALA A 66 3.64 2.82 -0.92
N TYR A 67 2.64 3.08 -1.76
CA TYR A 67 2.44 2.33 -3.00
C TYR A 67 3.62 2.49 -3.96
N THR A 68 4.14 3.71 -4.13
CA THR A 68 5.26 4.00 -5.03
C THR A 68 6.53 3.28 -4.59
N HIS A 69 6.79 3.23 -3.29
CA HIS A 69 7.89 2.48 -2.71
C HIS A 69 7.75 0.98 -2.99
N LEU A 70 6.61 0.39 -2.61
CA LEU A 70 6.37 -1.05 -2.78
C LEU A 70 6.36 -1.49 -4.24
N ALA A 71 5.87 -0.65 -5.15
CA ALA A 71 5.87 -0.95 -6.59
C ALA A 71 7.27 -1.00 -7.22
N LYS A 72 8.26 -0.37 -6.58
CA LYS A 72 9.68 -0.39 -7.00
C LYS A 72 10.52 -1.36 -6.18
N SER A 73 9.97 -1.91 -5.10
CA SER A 73 10.71 -2.75 -4.18
C SER A 73 10.97 -4.14 -4.78
N PRO A 74 12.22 -4.64 -4.72
CA PRO A 74 12.60 -5.93 -5.28
C PRO A 74 11.90 -7.12 -4.60
N ALA A 75 11.27 -6.92 -3.44
CA ALA A 75 10.44 -7.93 -2.78
C ALA A 75 9.11 -8.17 -3.51
N PHE A 76 8.65 -7.20 -4.31
CA PHE A 76 7.37 -7.28 -5.00
C PHE A 76 7.49 -7.24 -6.52
N LEU A 77 8.69 -7.06 -7.08
CA LEU A 77 9.01 -7.21 -8.50
C LEU A 77 9.15 -8.69 -8.90
#